data_AF-R7TU59-F1
#
_entry.id   AF-R7TU59-F1
#
_cell.length_a   1.000
_cell.length_b   1.000
_cell.length_c   1.000
_cell.angle_alpha   90.00
_cell.angle_beta   90.00
_cell.angle_gamma   90.00
#
_symmetry.space_group_name_H-M   'P 1'
#
loop_
_entity.id
_entity.type
_entity.pdbx_description
1 polymer ?
#
loop_
_entity_poly.entity_id
_entity_poly.type
_entity_poly.pdbx_seq_one_letter_code
_entity_poly.pdbx_strand_id
1 'polypeptide(L)'
;MTQDWEVAKYLQKRIKIVRYEDLARDPAGIAVDIYRFLGVEMPQRVLKWISRNTAGGALDRSMFSTTRNSSAVAERWKQNLPHEHKLSSTKICKNTLIMLGYSLDI
;
A
#
# COMPACT_ATOMS: atom_id res chain seq x y z
N MET A 1 -30.38 12.65 7.84
CA MET A 1 -30.13 11.34 7.20
C MET A 1 -29.95 11.40 5.68
N THR A 2 -30.55 12.35 4.94
CA THR A 2 -30.35 12.48 3.48
C THR A 2 -29.09 13.27 3.07
N GLN A 3 -28.38 13.89 4.02
CA GLN A 3 -27.25 14.76 3.71
C GLN A 3 -25.89 14.04 3.79
N ASP A 4 -25.80 13.00 4.62
CA ASP A 4 -24.55 12.26 4.87
C ASP A 4 -24.17 11.34 3.71
N TRP A 5 -25.16 10.74 3.04
CA TRP A 5 -24.92 9.82 1.93
C TRP A 5 -24.48 10.53 0.65
N GLU A 6 -24.96 11.76 0.40
CA GLU A 6 -24.50 12.58 -0.73
C GLU A 6 -23.07 13.08 -0.50
N VAL A 7 -22.72 13.47 0.73
CA VAL A 7 -21.35 13.82 1.10
C VAL A 7 -20.42 12.60 0.94
N ALA A 8 -20.84 11.43 1.43
CA ALA A 8 -20.07 10.20 1.26
C ALA A 8 -19.85 9.86 -0.22
N LYS A 9 -20.90 9.94 -1.04
CA LYS A 9 -20.83 9.69 -2.50
C LYS A 9 -19.97 10.73 -3.22
N TYR A 10 -20.03 12.00 -2.81
CA TYR A 10 -19.19 13.07 -3.34
C TYR A 10 -17.71 12.85 -3.03
N LEU A 11 -17.39 12.48 -1.79
CA LEU A 11 -16.02 12.19 -1.36
C LEU A 11 -15.46 10.95 -2.08
N GLN A 12 -16.25 9.89 -2.24
CA GLN A 12 -15.85 8.69 -2.97
C GLN A 12 -15.44 8.95 -4.43
N LYS A 13 -16.00 9.99 -5.06
CA LYS A 13 -15.64 10.40 -6.43
C LYS A 13 -14.37 11.27 -6.51
N ARG A 14 -13.93 11.85 -5.39
CA ARG A 14 -12.82 12.83 -5.35
C ARG A 14 -11.62 12.38 -4.53
N ILE A 15 -11.81 11.39 -3.68
CA ILE A 15 -10.78 10.83 -2.80
C ILE A 15 -10.61 9.36 -3.11
N LYS A 16 -9.41 9.01 -3.55
CA LYS A 16 -8.97 7.62 -3.66
C LYS A 16 -8.15 7.27 -2.43
N ILE A 17 -8.70 6.42 -1.58
CA ILE A 17 -7.97 5.86 -0.44
C ILE A 17 -7.10 4.71 -0.96
N VAL A 18 -5.81 4.76 -0.64
CA VAL A 18 -4.83 3.73 -0.98
C VAL A 18 -4.10 3.33 0.29
N ARG A 19 -4.06 2.03 0.57
CA ARG A 19 -3.29 1.48 1.67
C ARG A 19 -1.85 1.25 1.23
N TYR A 20 -0.90 1.72 2.04
CA TYR A 20 0.54 1.67 1.73
C TYR A 20 1.03 0.24 1.46
N GLU A 21 0.57 -0.72 2.26
CA GLU A 21 0.96 -2.13 2.18
C GLU A 21 0.47 -2.81 0.91
N ASP A 22 -0.71 -2.42 0.41
CA ASP A 22 -1.23 -2.95 -0.85
C ASP A 22 -0.52 -2.32 -2.04
N LEU A 23 -0.25 -1.01 -1.98
CA LEU A 23 0.61 -0.32 -2.95
C LEU A 23 2.01 -0.93 -3.01
N ALA A 24 2.59 -1.29 -1.86
CA ALA A 24 3.91 -1.88 -1.80
C ALA A 24 3.93 -3.32 -2.37
N ARG A 25 2.84 -4.08 -2.23
CA ARG A 25 2.70 -5.47 -2.72
C ARG A 25 2.34 -5.55 -4.20
N ASP A 26 1.47 -4.66 -4.68
CA ASP A 26 1.10 -4.55 -6.08
C ASP A 26 1.19 -3.10 -6.59
N PRO A 27 2.42 -2.56 -6.78
CA PRO A 27 2.61 -1.19 -7.25
C PRO A 27 1.97 -0.94 -8.62
N ALA A 28 2.00 -1.93 -9.51
CA ALA A 28 1.50 -1.80 -10.87
C ALA A 28 -0.03 -1.78 -10.90
N GLY A 29 -0.69 -2.73 -10.22
CA GLY A 29 -2.15 -2.80 -10.17
C GLY A 29 -2.76 -1.60 -9.47
N ILE A 30 -2.18 -1.16 -8.35
CA ILE A 30 -2.65 0.06 -7.65
C ILE A 30 -2.45 1.30 -8.50
N ALA A 31 -1.34 1.42 -9.25
CA ALA A 31 -1.16 2.54 -10.17
C ALA A 31 -2.21 2.54 -11.28
N VAL A 32 -2.50 1.39 -11.90
CA VAL A 32 -3.58 1.27 -12.90
C VAL A 32 -4.92 1.73 -12.31
N ASP A 33 -5.21 1.36 -11.07
CA ASP A 33 -6.45 1.77 -10.39
C ASP A 33 -6.50 3.28 -10.09
N ILE A 34 -5.37 3.90 -9.75
CA ILE A 34 -5.26 5.36 -9.59
C ILE A 34 -5.51 6.08 -10.92
N TYR A 35 -4.90 5.62 -12.02
CA TYR A 35 -5.12 6.21 -13.34
C TYR A 35 -6.58 6.08 -13.79
N ARG A 36 -7.19 4.92 -13.54
CA ARG A 36 -8.63 4.70 -13.77
C ARG A 36 -9.49 5.67 -12.95
N PHE A 37 -9.16 5.86 -11.67
CA PHE A 37 -9.86 6.80 -10.80
C PHE A 37 -9.76 8.26 -11.31
N LEU A 38 -8.60 8.65 -11.84
CA LEU A 38 -8.39 9.98 -12.44
C LEU A 38 -9.07 10.14 -13.81
N GLY A 39 -9.55 9.06 -14.43
CA GLY A 39 -10.12 9.09 -15.77
C GLY A 39 -9.10 9.35 -16.88
N VAL A 40 -7.83 9.01 -16.65
CA VAL A 40 -6.73 9.22 -17.61
C VAL A 40 -6.06 7.90 -18.00
N GLU A 41 -5.65 7.80 -19.26
CA GLU A 41 -4.95 6.62 -19.74
C GLU A 41 -3.55 6.52 -19.13
N MET A 42 -3.18 5.32 -18.67
CA MET A 42 -1.87 5.07 -18.08
C MET A 42 -0.81 4.82 -19.17
N PRO A 43 0.23 5.65 -19.30
CA PRO A 43 1.27 5.41 -20.28
C PRO A 43 2.09 4.17 -19.93
N GLN A 44 2.39 3.32 -20.92
CA GLN A 44 3.22 2.11 -20.73
C GLN A 44 4.60 2.39 -20.12
N ARG A 45 5.17 3.58 -20.36
CA ARG A 45 6.44 3.99 -19.73
C ARG A 45 6.35 4.07 -18.20
N VAL A 46 5.18 4.40 -17.66
CA VAL A 46 4.96 4.50 -16.21
C VAL A 46 4.96 3.10 -15.59
N LEU A 47 4.26 2.14 -16.20
CA LEU A 47 4.28 0.74 -15.75
C LEU A 47 5.70 0.17 -15.74
N LYS A 48 6.46 0.41 -16.82
CA LYS A 48 7.88 0.00 -16.90
C LYS A 48 8.73 0.66 -15.82
N TRP A 49 8.53 1.96 -15.57
CA TRP A 49 9.26 2.68 -14.53
C TRP A 49 8.94 2.16 -13.12
N ILE A 50 7.66 1.90 -12.83
CA ILE A 50 7.22 1.32 -11.55
C ILE A 50 7.90 -0.03 -11.34
N SER A 51 7.79 -0.94 -12.31
CA SER A 51 8.41 -2.26 -12.23
C SER A 51 9.92 -2.18 -11.96
N ARG A 52 10.63 -1.30 -12.68
CA ARG A 52 12.08 -1.11 -12.50
C ARG A 52 12.47 -0.61 -11.11
N ASN A 53 11.67 0.27 -10.50
CA ASN A 53 12.02 0.89 -9.21
C ASN A 53 11.53 0.10 -8.00
N THR A 54 10.51 -0.76 -8.16
CA THR A 54 9.81 -1.43 -7.03
C THR A 54 10.04 -2.94 -6.94
N ALA A 55 10.56 -3.58 -7.99
CA ALA A 55 10.85 -5.01 -7.97
C ALA A 55 12.13 -5.39 -7.19
N GLY A 56 12.98 -4.40 -6.86
CA GLY A 56 14.26 -4.63 -6.17
C GLY A 56 15.29 -5.44 -6.96
N GLY A 57 15.14 -5.52 -8.29
CA GLY A 57 16.10 -6.17 -9.17
C GLY A 57 17.37 -5.33 -9.30
N ALA A 58 18.49 -5.89 -8.81
CA ALA A 58 19.94 -5.70 -9.00
C ALA A 58 20.56 -4.59 -9.90
N LEU A 59 19.83 -3.57 -10.37
CA LEU A 59 20.38 -2.57 -11.30
C LEU A 59 21.34 -1.61 -10.60
N ASP A 60 21.12 -1.31 -9.32
CA ASP A 60 22.05 -0.56 -8.51
C ASP A 60 21.94 -0.99 -7.04
N ARG A 61 23.00 -1.63 -6.52
CA ARG A 61 23.15 -2.02 -5.11
C ARG A 61 23.81 -0.93 -4.28
N SER A 62 24.06 0.26 -4.84
CA SER A 62 24.59 1.38 -4.08
C SER A 62 23.63 1.76 -2.95
N MET A 63 24.21 2.25 -1.86
CA MET A 63 23.43 2.76 -0.72
C MET A 63 22.43 3.84 -1.13
N PHE A 64 22.74 4.60 -2.19
CA PHE A 64 21.96 5.70 -2.72
C PHE A 64 21.05 5.33 -3.90
N SER A 65 20.97 4.04 -4.25
CA SER A 65 20.07 3.55 -5.30
C SER A 65 18.62 3.92 -4.98
N THR A 66 17.88 4.38 -6.00
CA THR A 66 16.45 4.69 -5.90
C THR A 66 15.56 3.47 -6.10
N THR A 67 16.15 2.29 -6.33
CA THR A 67 15.41 1.05 -6.57
C THR A 67 15.41 0.16 -5.33
N ARG A 68 14.23 -0.33 -4.92
CA ARG A 68 14.06 -1.24 -3.76
C ARG A 68 12.96 -2.24 -4.05
N ASN A 69 12.99 -3.39 -3.40
CA ASN A 69 11.83 -4.28 -3.36
C ASN A 69 10.80 -3.66 -2.40
N SER A 70 9.74 -3.07 -2.93
CA SER A 70 8.74 -2.34 -2.13
C SER A 70 8.07 -3.24 -1.11
N SER A 71 7.69 -4.46 -1.51
CA SER A 71 7.03 -5.42 -0.62
C SER A 71 7.95 -5.86 0.53
N ALA A 72 9.20 -6.20 0.22
CA ALA A 72 10.16 -6.63 1.23
C ALA A 72 10.50 -5.53 2.23
N VAL A 73 10.54 -4.26 1.79
CA VAL A 73 10.77 -3.12 2.68
C VAL A 73 9.56 -2.89 3.59
N ALA A 74 8.34 -2.85 3.03
CA ALA A 74 7.12 -2.61 3.80
C ALA A 74 6.86 -3.72 4.84
N GLU A 75 7.20 -4.96 4.52
CA GLU A 75 6.97 -6.12 5.38
C GLU A 75 8.18 -6.53 6.24
N ARG A 76 9.28 -5.77 6.20
CA ARG A 76 10.54 -6.12 6.90
C ARG A 76 10.36 -6.31 8.41
N TRP A 77 9.47 -5.55 9.02
CA TRP A 77 9.16 -5.68 10.44
C TRP A 77 8.62 -7.08 10.80
N LYS A 78 7.96 -7.79 9.88
CA LYS A 78 7.48 -9.16 10.12
C LYS A 78 8.64 -10.13 10.36
N GLN A 79 9.83 -9.85 9.83
CA GLN A 79 11.01 -10.70 10.04
C GLN A 79 11.84 -10.22 11.25
N ASN A 80 11.92 -8.90 11.45
CA ASN A 80 12.82 -8.31 12.43
C ASN A 80 12.22 -8.17 13.83
N LEU A 81 10.89 -8.07 13.94
CA LEU A 81 10.22 -7.86 15.21
C LEU A 81 10.04 -9.21 15.93
N PRO A 82 10.50 -9.37 17.19
CA PRO A 82 10.25 -10.58 17.96
C PRO A 82 8.76 -10.90 18.10
N HIS A 83 8.42 -12.18 18.15
CA HIS A 83 7.03 -12.65 18.16
C HIS A 83 6.25 -12.10 19.36
N GLU A 84 6.87 -12.00 20.53
CA GLU A 84 6.24 -11.41 21.73
C GLU A 84 5.78 -9.97 21.51
N HIS A 85 6.55 -9.17 20.78
CA HIS A 85 6.19 -7.79 20.48
C HIS A 85 5.05 -7.74 19.46
N LYS A 86 5.05 -8.62 18.45
CA LYS A 86 3.94 -8.73 17.51
C LYS A 86 2.63 -9.06 18.23
N LEU A 87 2.65 -10.04 19.14
CA LEU A 87 1.48 -10.42 19.93
C LEU A 87 1.01 -9.28 20.83
N SER A 88 1.94 -8.62 21.52
CA SER A 88 1.63 -7.49 22.40
C SER A 88 0.98 -6.34 21.63
N SER A 89 1.57 -5.93 20.51
CA SER A 89 1.00 -4.90 19.62
C SER A 89 -0.37 -5.30 19.08
N THR A 90 -0.56 -6.54 18.64
CA THR A 90 -1.85 -7.05 18.15
C THR A 90 -2.92 -7.01 19.24
N LYS A 91 -2.57 -7.39 20.46
CA LYS A 91 -3.49 -7.38 21.61
C LYS A 91 -3.91 -5.96 21.97
N ILE A 92 -2.97 -5.02 22.06
CA ILE A 92 -3.24 -3.62 22.40
C ILE A 92 -4.07 -2.95 21.29
N CYS A 93 -3.72 -3.19 20.02
CA CYS A 93 -4.37 -2.55 18.88
C CYS A 93 -5.56 -3.34 18.30
N LYS A 94 -6.02 -4.41 18.97
CA LYS A 94 -7.02 -5.35 18.44
C LYS A 94 -8.25 -4.64 17.84
N ASN A 95 -8.88 -3.75 18.60
CA ASN A 95 -10.09 -3.06 18.15
C ASN A 95 -9.81 -2.18 16.91
N THR A 96 -8.67 -1.47 16.91
CA THR A 96 -8.25 -0.64 15.79
C THR A 96 -7.95 -1.47 14.55
N LEU A 97 -7.25 -2.60 14.68
CA LEU A 97 -6.96 -3.50 13.57
C LEU A 97 -8.24 -4.04 12.94
N ILE A 98 -9.23 -4.44 13.76
CA ILE A 98 -10.55 -4.88 13.27
C ILE A 98 -11.26 -3.73 12.54
N MET A 99 -11.31 -2.52 13.13
CA MET A 99 -11.96 -1.36 12.50
C MET A 99 -11.33 -1.00 11.15
N LEU A 100 -10.02 -1.21 11.00
CA LEU A 100 -9.29 -0.95 9.76
C LEU A 100 -9.26 -2.14 8.79
N GLY A 101 -9.88 -3.27 9.15
CA GLY A 101 -9.98 -4.45 8.29
C GLY A 101 -8.68 -5.28 8.17
N TYR A 102 -7.80 -5.24 9.18
CA TYR A 102 -6.62 -6.10 9.24
C TYR A 102 -6.94 -7.46 9.88
N SER A 103 -6.22 -8.51 9.42
CA SER A 103 -6.21 -9.80 10.13
C SER A 103 -5.46 -9.67 11.47
N LEU A 104 -5.91 -10.45 12.46
CA LEU A 104 -5.24 -10.57 13.74
C LEU A 104 -4.18 -11.68 13.76
N ASP A 105 -4.07 -12.44 12.68
CA ASP A 105 -3.04 -13.46 12.52
C ASP A 105 -1.73 -12.77 12.12
N ILE A 106 -0.82 -12.60 13.10
CA ILE A 106 0.49 -11.94 12.94
C ILE A 106 1.65 -12.89 13.32
#